data_AF-A0AAD9BK79-F1
#
_entry.id   AF-A0AAD9BK79-F1
#
_cell.length_a   1.000
_cell.length_b   1.000
_cell.length_c   1.000
_cell.angle_alpha   90.00
_cell.angle_beta   90.00
_cell.angle_gamma   90.00
#
_symmetry.space_group_name_H-M   'P 1'
#
loop_
_entity.id
_entity.type
_entity.pdbx_description
1 polymer ?
#
loop_
_entity_poly.entity_id
_entity_poly.type
_entity_poly.pdbx_seq_one_letter_code
_entity_poly.pdbx_strand_id
1 'polypeptide(L)'
;MESSVWQFDAELVLLRHQKLHLDWQLKLADLRELTLYQELLLLKEFERREDSMQENLSARTKEEISITSKLEEYNEQLEVKRADIVKLQEREKALHAAFHASLGEENKFEEFLTKVFKKKIKRVKKKEPTGNEDEGGAALDNVCPPGCVPALFGNTLQLRERRMDLEELLVEEKKSAEILRKECIMLVKKEKSVKSSRTAAEDDLELVNREKQQKINELDVVVPLRMHQIMFVVNGSVPSDQSPALVLDMTELTRLQDRIKQLQEEKSQQKDLYIDARKQYVGLTHDRKDMKVKIEVLEKQCHELMMMKFGREVDLEALQTLSGNRRLEELKQEKLLREAAYAKEIKQWDAKVEEARDRLMEVTRCNTERVLCMTTLMDQNRELERKINASQRKMGNKSQDYRRGVDQAEIQRLQQLVKTQSQQAEVLRREIGLLSRKGGHVLPPAQARLPPITPLPNPTGRTKTSTQGPGRPLSQVKAPDSSRQGVN
;
A
#
# COMPACT_ATOMS: atom_id res chain seq x y z
N MET A 1 -72.82 -1.41 -35.08
CA MET A 1 -73.04 -0.90 -33.71
C MET A 1 -72.57 -1.91 -32.67
N GLU A 2 -72.99 -3.17 -32.72
CA GLU A 2 -72.60 -4.20 -31.73
C GLU A 2 -71.08 -4.44 -31.62
N SER A 3 -70.36 -4.49 -32.75
CA SER A 3 -68.90 -4.66 -32.74
C SER A 3 -68.14 -3.51 -32.05
N SER A 4 -68.68 -2.28 -32.09
CA SER A 4 -68.06 -1.12 -31.46
C SER A 4 -68.32 -1.08 -29.96
N VAL A 5 -69.50 -1.56 -29.52
CA VAL A 5 -69.82 -1.72 -28.09
C VAL A 5 -68.92 -2.79 -27.47
N TRP A 6 -68.72 -3.93 -28.15
CA TRP A 6 -67.82 -4.98 -27.66
C TRP A 6 -66.35 -4.51 -27.55
N GLN A 7 -65.88 -3.73 -28.53
CA GLN A 7 -64.54 -3.14 -28.48
C GLN A 7 -64.39 -2.16 -27.31
N PHE A 8 -65.38 -1.30 -27.08
CA PHE A 8 -65.40 -0.39 -25.94
C PHE A 8 -65.39 -1.14 -24.59
N ASP A 9 -66.21 -2.19 -24.45
CA ASP A 9 -66.23 -3.01 -23.24
C ASP A 9 -64.89 -3.71 -23.00
N ALA A 10 -64.24 -4.22 -24.05
CA ALA A 10 -62.90 -4.81 -23.98
C ALA A 10 -61.84 -3.77 -23.56
N GLU A 11 -61.87 -2.57 -24.14
CA GLU A 11 -61.00 -1.46 -23.76
C GLU A 11 -61.21 -1.03 -22.29
N LEU A 12 -62.45 -0.99 -21.82
CA LEU A 12 -62.79 -0.67 -20.44
C LEU A 12 -62.23 -1.71 -19.46
N VAL A 13 -62.28 -3.00 -19.83
CA VAL A 13 -61.70 -4.09 -19.02
C VAL A 13 -60.17 -3.96 -18.97
N LEU A 14 -59.51 -3.63 -20.09
CA LEU A 14 -58.06 -3.39 -20.12
C LEU A 14 -57.67 -2.19 -19.27
N LEU A 15 -58.39 -1.07 -19.39
CA LEU A 15 -58.18 0.12 -18.57
C LEU A 15 -58.37 -0.17 -17.07
N ARG A 16 -59.35 -1.00 -16.71
CA ARG A 16 -59.55 -1.44 -15.32
C ARG A 16 -58.35 -2.22 -14.79
N HIS A 17 -57.78 -3.14 -15.58
CA HIS A 17 -56.58 -3.87 -15.19
C HIS A 17 -55.36 -2.95 -15.05
N GLN A 18 -55.19 -2.01 -15.99
CA GLN A 18 -54.12 -1.01 -15.92
C GLN A 18 -54.25 -0.12 -14.69
N LYS A 19 -55.47 0.35 -14.38
CA LYS A 19 -55.75 1.14 -13.18
C LYS A 19 -55.36 0.37 -11.92
N LEU A 20 -55.81 -0.89 -11.78
CA LEU A 20 -55.47 -1.71 -10.61
C LEU A 20 -53.96 -1.91 -10.44
N HIS A 21 -53.26 -2.14 -11.55
CA HIS A 21 -51.80 -2.28 -11.53
C HIS A 21 -51.11 -0.98 -11.10
N LEU A 22 -51.53 0.16 -11.66
CA LEU A 22 -50.98 1.47 -11.32
C LEU A 22 -51.29 1.87 -9.87
N ASP A 23 -52.50 1.61 -9.38
CA ASP A 23 -52.90 1.89 -7.99
C ASP A 23 -52.00 1.13 -6.99
N TRP A 24 -51.71 -0.14 -7.27
CA TRP A 24 -50.76 -0.93 -6.47
C TRP A 24 -49.33 -0.38 -6.55
N GLN A 25 -48.83 -0.05 -7.74
CA GLN A 25 -47.49 0.51 -7.90
C GLN A 25 -47.33 1.84 -7.17
N LEU A 26 -48.36 2.69 -7.21
CA LEU A 26 -48.37 3.98 -6.54
C LEU A 26 -48.37 3.80 -5.02
N LYS A 27 -49.19 2.89 -4.49
CA LYS A 27 -49.18 2.56 -3.05
C LYS A 27 -47.84 2.00 -2.58
N LEU A 28 -47.20 1.15 -3.38
CA LEU A 28 -45.87 0.64 -3.08
C LEU A 28 -44.82 1.76 -3.10
N ALA A 29 -44.90 2.69 -4.05
CA ALA A 29 -44.03 3.85 -4.12
C ALA A 29 -44.20 4.75 -2.88
N ASP A 30 -45.44 5.03 -2.48
CA ASP A 30 -45.74 5.80 -1.26
C ASP A 30 -45.10 5.15 -0.02
N LEU A 31 -45.25 3.82 0.14
CA LEU A 31 -44.67 3.09 1.27
C LEU A 31 -43.13 3.10 1.24
N ARG A 32 -42.53 2.95 0.06
CA ARG A 32 -41.08 3.04 -0.10
C ARG A 32 -40.57 4.44 0.20
N GLU A 33 -41.29 5.49 -0.20
CA GLU A 33 -40.95 6.87 0.14
C GLU A 33 -40.97 7.07 1.66
N LEU A 34 -41.96 6.53 2.37
CA LEU A 34 -42.01 6.57 3.83
C LEU A 34 -40.81 5.87 4.49
N THR A 35 -40.44 4.66 4.04
CA THR A 35 -39.25 3.95 4.55
C THR A 35 -37.98 4.77 4.31
N LEU A 36 -37.77 5.29 3.09
CA LEU A 36 -36.60 6.12 2.77
C LEU A 36 -36.56 7.42 3.58
N TYR A 37 -37.71 8.01 3.87
CA TYR A 37 -37.80 9.19 4.71
C TYR A 37 -37.43 8.88 6.17
N GLN A 38 -37.89 7.75 6.72
CA GLN A 38 -37.49 7.29 8.04
C GLN A 38 -35.99 7.01 8.13
N GLU A 39 -35.42 6.32 7.12
CA GLU A 39 -33.98 6.10 7.00
C GLU A 39 -33.21 7.44 6.99
N LEU A 40 -33.67 8.41 6.20
CA LEU A 40 -33.04 9.73 6.12
C LEU A 40 -33.06 10.48 7.44
N LEU A 41 -34.17 10.44 8.18
CA LEU A 41 -34.27 11.05 9.50
C LEU A 41 -33.27 10.41 10.46
N LEU A 42 -33.21 9.08 10.47
CA LEU A 42 -32.27 8.34 11.30
C LEU A 42 -30.82 8.71 10.97
N LEU A 43 -30.45 8.71 9.69
CA LEU A 43 -29.10 9.06 9.25
C LEU A 43 -28.71 10.47 9.67
N LYS A 44 -29.62 11.44 9.57
CA LYS A 44 -29.38 12.82 10.04
C LYS A 44 -29.15 12.93 11.54
N GLU A 45 -29.74 12.06 12.36
CA GLU A 45 -29.51 12.04 13.81
C GLU A 45 -28.12 11.51 14.18
N PHE A 46 -27.58 10.60 13.38
CA PHE A 46 -26.24 10.02 13.57
C PHE A 46 -25.13 10.86 12.93
N GLU A 47 -25.40 11.56 11.82
CA GLU A 47 -24.44 12.36 11.05
C GLU A 47 -23.57 13.24 11.95
N ARG A 48 -24.18 14.09 12.80
CA ARG A 48 -23.42 14.98 13.70
C ARG A 48 -22.53 14.25 14.70
N ARG A 49 -22.99 13.10 15.19
CA ARG A 49 -22.23 12.29 16.18
C ARG A 49 -21.08 11.58 15.49
N GLU A 50 -21.31 11.02 14.31
CA GLU A 50 -20.28 10.36 13.49
C GLU A 50 -19.22 11.35 13.05
N ASP A 51 -19.60 12.52 12.56
CA ASP A 51 -18.67 13.57 12.15
C ASP A 51 -17.76 13.98 13.31
N SER A 52 -18.32 14.21 14.50
CA SER A 52 -17.53 14.58 15.69
C SER A 52 -16.57 13.46 16.11
N MET A 53 -16.99 12.20 16.06
CA MET A 53 -16.15 11.05 16.39
C MET A 53 -15.06 10.83 15.33
N GLN A 54 -15.40 11.00 14.05
CA GLN A 54 -14.47 10.90 12.93
C GLN A 54 -13.41 12.01 12.98
N GLU A 55 -13.81 13.24 13.33
CA GLU A 55 -12.88 14.34 13.55
C GLU A 55 -11.91 14.04 14.69
N ASN A 56 -12.41 13.56 15.84
CA ASN A 56 -11.58 13.15 16.97
C ASN A 56 -10.59 12.05 16.58
N LEU A 57 -11.06 11.01 15.88
CA LEU A 57 -10.20 9.94 15.35
C LEU A 57 -9.12 10.51 14.43
N SER A 58 -9.51 11.39 13.50
CA SER A 58 -8.57 12.03 12.57
C SER A 58 -7.50 12.86 13.29
N ALA A 59 -7.87 13.54 14.38
CA ALA A 59 -6.95 14.32 15.20
C ALA A 59 -5.94 13.41 15.92
N ARG A 60 -6.40 12.30 16.49
CA ARG A 60 -5.52 11.29 17.14
C ARG A 60 -4.58 10.61 16.16
N THR A 61 -5.07 10.26 14.98
CA THR A 61 -4.25 9.68 13.91
C THR A 61 -3.17 10.66 13.44
N LYS A 62 -3.50 11.95 13.27
CA LYS A 62 -2.50 12.99 12.95
C LYS A 62 -1.47 13.15 14.06
N GLU A 63 -1.90 13.10 15.32
CA GLU A 63 -0.98 13.16 16.48
C GLU A 63 -0.03 11.95 16.49
N GLU A 64 -0.53 10.74 16.24
CA GLU A 64 0.27 9.52 16.14
C GLU A 64 1.30 9.61 15.01
N ILE A 65 0.88 10.04 13.82
CA ILE A 65 1.78 10.23 12.66
C ILE A 65 2.87 11.26 12.99
N SER A 66 2.52 12.36 13.66
CA SER A 66 3.51 13.37 14.06
C SER A 66 4.52 12.83 15.07
N ILE A 67 4.09 12.00 16.03
CA ILE A 67 4.99 11.42 17.03
C ILE A 67 5.88 10.34 16.43
N THR A 68 5.32 9.49 15.56
CA THR A 68 6.06 8.41 14.88
C THR A 68 7.13 8.99 13.95
N SER A 69 6.80 10.01 13.16
CA SER A 69 7.77 10.72 12.32
C SER A 69 8.91 11.35 13.15
N LYS A 70 8.61 11.99 14.30
CA LYS A 70 9.65 12.51 15.22
C LYS A 70 10.51 11.40 15.82
N LEU A 71 9.92 10.24 16.11
CA LEU A 71 10.65 9.08 16.61
C LEU A 71 11.62 8.54 15.56
N GLU A 72 11.21 8.47 14.31
CA GLU A 72 12.07 8.06 13.18
C GLU A 72 13.26 9.02 13.04
N GLU A 73 13.02 10.33 13.01
CA GLU A 73 14.08 11.35 12.94
C GLU A 73 15.09 11.22 14.10
N TYR A 74 14.60 11.01 15.33
CA TYR A 74 15.47 10.87 16.50
C TYR A 74 16.25 9.55 16.51
N ASN A 75 15.65 8.48 16.00
CA ASN A 75 16.33 7.19 15.84
C ASN A 75 17.44 7.28 14.79
N GLU A 76 17.20 7.97 13.67
CA GLU A 76 18.23 8.23 12.66
C GLU A 76 19.39 9.04 13.25
N GLN A 77 19.09 10.11 14.00
CA GLN A 77 20.12 10.89 14.70
C GLN A 77 20.92 10.04 15.70
N LEU A 78 20.26 9.12 16.41
CA LEU A 78 20.91 8.18 17.32
C LEU A 78 21.87 7.23 16.59
N GLU A 79 21.48 6.73 15.42
CA GLU A 79 22.34 5.86 14.61
C GLU A 79 23.57 6.60 14.08
N VAL A 80 23.41 7.85 13.62
CA VAL A 80 24.54 8.70 13.23
C VAL A 80 25.49 8.91 14.42
N LYS A 81 24.96 9.26 15.59
CA LYS A 81 25.75 9.45 16.81
C LYS A 81 26.47 8.18 17.26
N ARG A 82 25.81 7.02 17.16
CA ARG A 82 26.45 5.71 17.44
C ARG A 82 27.61 5.44 16.48
N ALA A 83 27.42 5.70 15.19
CA ALA A 83 28.48 5.54 14.20
C ALA A 83 29.67 6.47 14.50
N ASP A 84 29.43 7.72 14.89
CA ASP A 84 30.49 8.67 15.23
C ASP A 84 31.24 8.28 16.53
N ILE A 85 30.54 7.74 17.53
CA ILE A 85 31.17 7.16 18.73
C ILE A 85 32.11 6.00 18.33
N VAL A 86 31.70 5.12 17.42
CA VAL A 86 32.55 4.02 16.93
C VAL A 86 33.78 4.57 16.20
N LYS A 87 33.61 5.56 15.31
CA LYS A 87 34.74 6.20 14.62
C LYS A 87 35.72 6.88 15.58
N LEU A 88 35.22 7.53 16.63
CA LEU A 88 36.07 8.15 17.66
C LEU A 88 36.83 7.09 18.47
N GLN A 89 36.18 5.96 18.80
CA GLN A 89 36.84 4.82 19.46
C GLN A 89 37.92 4.17 18.57
N GLU A 90 37.68 4.06 17.26
CA GLU A 90 38.68 3.57 16.31
C GLU A 90 39.88 4.52 16.21
N ARG A 91 39.64 5.84 16.17
CA ARG A 91 40.72 6.85 16.20
C ARG A 91 41.51 6.80 17.50
N GLU A 92 40.85 6.63 18.64
CA GLU A 92 41.51 6.44 19.94
C GLU A 92 42.39 5.18 19.92
N LYS A 93 41.86 4.04 19.45
CA LYS A 93 42.63 2.79 19.29
C LYS A 93 43.82 2.96 18.34
N ALA A 94 43.63 3.63 17.20
CA ALA A 94 44.70 3.92 16.24
C ALA A 94 45.78 4.82 16.84
N LEU A 95 45.39 5.80 17.68
CA LEU A 95 46.33 6.66 18.41
C LEU A 95 47.12 5.86 19.45
N HIS A 96 46.47 4.97 20.19
CA HIS A 96 47.14 4.03 21.08
C HIS A 96 48.11 3.09 20.33
N ALA A 97 47.71 2.56 19.19
CA ALA A 97 48.57 1.72 18.34
C ALA A 97 49.77 2.52 17.79
N ALA A 98 49.57 3.77 17.35
CA ALA A 98 50.63 4.65 16.90
C ALA A 98 51.62 4.98 18.03
N PHE A 99 51.11 5.19 19.25
CA PHE A 99 51.96 5.37 20.44
C PHE A 99 52.81 4.12 20.71
N HIS A 100 52.22 2.92 20.72
CA HIS A 100 52.96 1.67 20.89
C HIS A 100 53.97 1.40 19.76
N ALA A 101 53.62 1.69 18.51
CA ALA A 101 54.55 1.57 17.38
C ALA A 101 55.74 2.54 17.49
N SER A 102 55.52 3.74 18.04
CA SER A 102 56.60 4.71 18.27
C SER A 102 57.55 4.33 19.42
N LEU A 103 57.13 3.41 20.30
CA LEU A 103 57.94 2.93 21.42
C LEU A 103 58.91 1.80 21.04
N GLY A 104 58.66 1.00 20.00
CA GLY A 104 59.56 -0.09 19.58
C GLY A 104 59.74 -1.22 20.64
N GLU A 105 60.43 -2.32 20.28
CA GLU A 105 60.49 -3.54 21.11
C GLU A 105 61.52 -3.52 22.27
N GLU A 106 62.39 -2.50 22.38
CA GLU A 106 63.40 -2.43 23.44
C GLU A 106 63.71 -0.99 23.93
N ASN A 107 62.71 -0.28 24.45
CA ASN A 107 62.92 1.07 25.00
C ASN A 107 62.99 1.11 26.53
N LYS A 108 64.16 1.46 27.07
CA LYS A 108 64.42 1.60 28.54
C LYS A 108 63.51 2.62 29.25
N PHE A 109 62.83 3.47 28.49
CA PHE A 109 61.93 4.52 28.98
C PHE A 109 60.44 4.23 28.72
N GLU A 110 60.09 3.03 28.27
CA GLU A 110 58.70 2.66 27.92
C GLU A 110 57.71 2.89 29.08
N GLU A 111 58.07 2.46 30.30
CA GLU A 111 57.22 2.66 31.48
C GLU A 111 57.02 4.14 31.81
N PHE A 112 58.06 4.96 31.62
CA PHE A 112 58.00 6.40 31.87
C PHE A 112 57.14 7.10 30.81
N LEU A 113 57.38 6.85 29.52
CA LEU A 113 56.61 7.44 28.43
C LEU A 113 55.14 6.99 28.46
N THR A 114 54.87 5.74 28.83
CA THR A 114 53.49 5.24 29.03
C THR A 114 52.80 5.93 30.20
N LYS A 115 53.51 6.23 31.29
CA LYS A 115 52.98 7.05 32.40
C LYS A 115 52.69 8.49 31.97
N VAL A 116 53.63 9.13 31.25
CA VAL A 116 53.46 10.49 30.72
C VAL A 116 52.28 10.55 29.77
N PHE A 117 52.17 9.58 28.85
CA PHE A 117 51.04 9.44 27.96
C PHE A 117 49.75 9.28 28.78
N LYS A 118 49.61 8.25 29.62
CA LYS A 118 48.35 7.94 30.37
C LYS A 118 47.91 9.02 31.37
N LYS A 119 48.81 9.90 31.81
CA LYS A 119 48.51 10.94 32.81
C LYS A 119 47.52 11.97 32.25
N LYS A 120 46.36 12.12 32.89
CA LYS A 120 45.39 13.18 32.57
C LYS A 120 45.86 14.51 33.17
N ILE A 121 46.06 15.53 32.35
CA ILE A 121 46.25 16.91 32.83
C ILE A 121 44.87 17.53 33.01
N LYS A 122 44.68 18.31 34.09
CA LYS A 122 43.52 19.19 34.17
C LYS A 122 43.67 20.26 33.09
N ARG A 123 42.89 20.14 32.01
CA ARG A 123 42.73 21.24 31.06
C ARG A 123 41.80 22.27 31.69
N VAL A 124 42.31 23.47 31.95
CA VAL A 124 41.47 24.63 32.17
C VAL A 124 40.80 24.92 30.83
N LYS A 125 39.49 24.71 30.71
CA LYS A 125 38.73 25.13 29.52
C LYS A 125 39.04 26.61 29.31
N LYS A 126 39.59 26.95 28.14
CA LYS A 126 39.90 28.32 27.73
C LYS A 126 38.60 29.11 27.64
N LYS A 127 38.15 29.66 28.78
CA LYS A 127 37.25 30.82 28.83
C LYS A 127 38.11 32.07 28.95
N GLU A 128 37.64 33.14 28.34
CA GLU A 128 38.23 34.50 28.35
C GLU A 128 38.69 34.99 29.74
N PRO A 129 39.63 35.94 29.79
CA PRO A 129 40.57 36.08 30.90
C PRO A 129 39.90 36.73 32.10
N THR A 130 39.90 36.03 33.23
CA THR A 130 39.93 36.69 34.55
C THR A 130 40.93 35.92 35.39
N GLY A 131 42.00 36.64 35.76
CA GLY A 131 43.13 36.09 36.49
C GLY A 131 42.71 35.54 37.83
N ASN A 132 43.28 34.38 38.16
CA ASN A 132 43.87 34.15 39.46
C ASN A 132 44.90 33.03 39.31
N GLU A 133 46.12 33.38 39.71
CA GLU A 133 47.26 32.49 39.85
C GLU A 133 46.96 31.52 41.00
N ASP A 134 47.21 30.24 40.78
CA ASP A 134 47.56 29.34 41.87
C ASP A 134 48.59 28.33 41.33
N GLU A 135 49.85 28.60 41.65
CA GLU A 135 50.99 27.72 41.43
C GLU A 135 50.85 26.46 42.28
N GLY A 136 51.02 25.29 41.66
CA GLY A 136 51.05 24.04 42.41
C GLY A 136 51.38 22.81 41.57
N GLY A 137 52.65 22.66 41.17
CA GLY A 137 53.25 21.34 40.95
C GLY A 137 53.38 20.82 39.51
N ALA A 138 53.84 21.64 38.55
CA ALA A 138 53.98 21.24 37.13
C ALA A 138 55.41 21.23 36.57
N ALA A 139 56.46 21.16 37.40
CA ALA A 139 57.83 21.44 36.93
C ALA A 139 58.74 20.22 36.64
N LEU A 140 58.39 18.98 37.01
CA LEU A 140 59.36 17.86 36.96
C LEU A 140 59.12 16.80 35.88
N ASP A 141 58.01 16.87 35.12
CA ASP A 141 57.63 15.83 34.14
C ASP A 141 57.73 16.30 32.67
N ASN A 142 58.08 17.56 32.44
CA ASN A 142 58.30 18.15 31.10
C ASN A 142 59.79 18.14 30.69
N VAL A 143 60.66 17.62 31.57
CA VAL A 143 62.10 17.56 31.33
C VAL A 143 62.43 16.18 30.77
N CYS A 144 63.00 16.18 29.56
CA CYS A 144 63.47 14.96 28.90
C CYS A 144 64.52 14.27 29.81
N PRO A 145 64.32 13.00 30.21
CA PRO A 145 65.31 12.27 31.01
C PRO A 145 66.67 12.21 30.30
N PRO A 146 67.80 12.22 31.02
CA PRO A 146 69.12 12.05 30.41
C PRO A 146 69.19 10.71 29.65
N GLY A 147 69.28 10.77 28.32
CA GLY A 147 69.33 9.59 27.44
C GLY A 147 68.04 9.26 26.67
N CYS A 148 66.95 10.01 26.86
CA CYS A 148 65.76 9.89 26.01
C CYS A 148 65.91 10.76 24.74
N VAL A 149 65.48 10.24 23.58
CA VAL A 149 65.50 10.99 22.32
C VAL A 149 64.48 12.14 22.41
N PRO A 150 64.88 13.42 22.30
CA PRO A 150 63.95 14.55 22.46
C PRO A 150 62.75 14.52 21.50
N ALA A 151 62.93 13.94 20.32
CA ALA A 151 61.86 13.75 19.33
C ALA A 151 60.77 12.76 19.78
N LEU A 152 61.14 11.67 20.46
CA LEU A 152 60.19 10.69 20.99
C LEU A 152 59.36 11.26 22.15
N PHE A 153 60.00 12.05 23.01
CA PHE A 153 59.34 12.75 24.11
C PHE A 153 58.35 13.81 23.59
N GLY A 154 58.74 14.61 22.60
CA GLY A 154 57.86 15.58 21.93
C GLY A 154 56.65 14.92 21.26
N ASN A 155 56.86 13.80 20.54
CA ASN A 155 55.76 13.02 19.96
C ASN A 155 54.84 12.44 21.04
N THR A 156 55.37 11.98 22.16
CA THR A 156 54.57 11.46 23.28
C THR A 156 53.65 12.54 23.88
N LEU A 157 54.15 13.77 24.00
CA LEU A 157 53.34 14.91 24.46
C LEU A 157 52.24 15.28 23.45
N GLN A 158 52.54 15.30 22.15
CA GLN A 158 51.54 15.55 21.10
C GLN A 158 50.47 14.45 21.03
N LEU A 159 50.86 13.17 21.14
CA LEU A 159 49.94 12.05 21.16
C LEU A 159 49.05 12.08 22.41
N ARG A 160 49.58 12.50 23.56
CA ARG A 160 48.81 12.71 24.78
C ARG A 160 47.75 13.80 24.61
N GLU A 161 48.11 14.93 24.00
CA GLU A 161 47.18 16.03 23.74
C GLU A 161 46.05 15.56 22.80
N ARG A 162 46.41 14.92 21.69
CA ARG A 162 45.44 14.34 20.75
C ARG A 162 44.55 13.27 21.39
N ARG A 163 45.07 12.44 22.30
CA ARG A 163 44.25 11.48 23.05
C ARG A 163 43.23 12.20 23.93
N MET A 164 43.67 13.22 24.65
CA MET A 164 42.77 13.97 25.52
C MET A 164 41.68 14.71 24.72
N ASP A 165 41.98 15.21 23.51
CA ASP A 165 40.98 15.79 22.60
C ASP A 165 39.95 14.75 22.17
N LEU A 166 40.41 13.56 21.76
CA LEU A 166 39.53 12.46 21.38
C LEU A 166 38.68 11.97 22.57
N GLU A 167 39.24 11.87 23.77
CA GLU A 167 38.51 11.52 24.99
C GLU A 167 37.42 12.55 25.32
N GLU A 168 37.70 13.85 25.18
CA GLU A 168 36.72 14.92 25.42
C GLU A 168 35.58 14.85 24.38
N LEU A 169 35.91 14.73 23.09
CA LEU A 169 34.92 14.56 22.02
C LEU A 169 34.06 13.29 22.22
N LEU A 170 34.67 12.19 22.64
CA LEU A 170 33.97 10.93 22.87
C LEU A 170 33.03 11.02 24.08
N VAL A 171 33.42 11.73 25.15
CA VAL A 171 32.54 11.99 26.30
C VAL A 171 31.40 12.94 25.92
N GLU A 172 31.67 13.99 25.15
CA GLU A 172 30.64 14.92 24.66
C GLU A 172 29.64 14.22 23.74
N GLU A 173 30.10 13.38 22.82
CA GLU A 173 29.21 12.63 21.93
C GLU A 173 28.43 11.51 22.64
N LYS A 174 29.03 10.84 23.63
CA LYS A 174 28.26 9.91 24.48
C LYS A 174 27.15 10.62 25.25
N LYS A 175 27.43 11.81 25.81
CA LYS A 175 26.42 12.62 26.51
C LYS A 175 25.31 13.07 25.56
N SER A 176 25.65 13.52 24.35
CA SER A 176 24.67 13.91 23.33
C SER A 176 23.75 12.74 22.96
N ALA A 177 24.32 11.55 22.73
CA ALA A 177 23.58 10.33 22.43
C ALA A 177 22.69 9.87 23.59
N GLU A 178 23.14 10.02 24.85
CA GLU A 178 22.33 9.69 26.03
C GLU A 178 21.13 10.64 26.20
N ILE A 179 21.27 11.92 25.88
CA ILE A 179 20.15 12.89 25.91
C ILE A 179 19.11 12.50 24.85
N LEU A 180 19.54 12.31 23.60
CA LEU A 180 18.66 11.86 22.51
C LEU A 180 17.96 10.54 22.84
N ARG A 181 18.68 9.59 23.47
CA ARG A 181 18.10 8.32 23.93
C ARG A 181 16.99 8.50 24.97
N LYS A 182 17.17 9.43 25.93
CA LYS A 182 16.13 9.75 26.92
C LYS A 182 14.90 10.37 26.24
N GLU A 183 15.10 11.26 25.27
CA GLU A 183 14.02 11.85 24.48
C GLU A 183 13.24 10.80 23.68
N CYS A 184 13.94 9.86 23.03
CA CYS A 184 13.30 8.73 22.34
C CYS A 184 12.43 7.90 23.28
N ILE A 185 12.93 7.58 24.49
CA ILE A 185 12.15 6.81 25.48
C ILE A 185 10.89 7.58 25.90
N MET A 186 10.96 8.91 26.06
CA MET A 186 9.79 9.74 26.37
C MET A 186 8.79 9.75 25.21
N LEU A 187 9.27 9.90 23.97
CA LEU A 187 8.42 9.87 22.79
C LEU A 187 7.76 8.51 22.57
N VAL A 188 8.46 7.39 22.80
CA VAL A 188 7.87 6.03 22.73
C VAL A 188 6.74 5.86 23.76
N LYS A 189 6.90 6.40 24.97
CA LYS A 189 5.81 6.38 25.97
C LYS A 189 4.61 7.21 25.50
N LYS A 190 4.86 8.38 24.91
CA LYS A 190 3.81 9.24 24.35
C LYS A 190 3.10 8.56 23.19
N GLU A 191 3.85 7.96 22.27
CA GLU A 191 3.33 7.17 21.13
C GLU A 191 2.39 6.07 21.62
N LYS A 192 2.79 5.29 22.63
CA LYS A 192 1.94 4.26 23.22
C LYS A 192 0.63 4.82 23.79
N SER A 193 0.70 5.95 24.50
CA SER A 193 -0.50 6.59 25.05
C SER A 193 -1.44 7.13 23.97
N VAL A 194 -0.89 7.69 22.89
CA VAL A 194 -1.68 8.19 21.75
C VAL A 194 -2.27 7.03 20.97
N LYS A 195 -1.52 5.95 20.76
CA LYS A 195 -2.03 4.70 20.16
C LYS A 195 -3.22 4.14 20.94
N SER A 196 -3.12 4.04 22.26
CA SER A 196 -4.25 3.59 23.09
C SER A 196 -5.44 4.55 23.03
N SER A 197 -5.20 5.85 22.91
CA SER A 197 -6.27 6.83 22.75
C SER A 197 -6.91 6.78 21.36
N ARG A 198 -6.14 6.46 20.29
CA ARG A 198 -6.66 6.24 18.95
C ARG A 198 -7.54 5.01 18.92
N THR A 199 -7.06 3.88 19.45
CA THR A 199 -7.83 2.63 19.47
C THR A 199 -9.14 2.80 20.24
N ALA A 200 -9.13 3.52 21.38
CA ALA A 200 -10.36 3.82 22.10
C ALA A 200 -11.35 4.67 21.26
N ALA A 201 -10.86 5.66 20.51
CA ALA A 201 -11.70 6.46 19.61
C ALA A 201 -12.23 5.65 18.41
N GLU A 202 -11.47 4.66 17.94
CA GLU A 202 -11.91 3.70 16.91
C GLU A 202 -13.04 2.82 17.45
N ASP A 203 -12.86 2.24 18.64
CA ASP A 203 -13.86 1.40 19.31
C ASP A 203 -15.17 2.17 19.56
N ASP A 204 -15.08 3.43 20.01
CA ASP A 204 -16.23 4.30 20.21
C ASP A 204 -16.98 4.58 18.91
N LEU A 205 -16.25 4.81 17.80
CA LEU A 205 -16.84 5.02 16.48
C LEU A 205 -17.51 3.73 15.96
N GLU A 206 -16.90 2.56 16.19
CA GLU A 206 -17.50 1.26 15.86
C GLU A 206 -18.80 1.01 16.64
N LEU A 207 -18.83 1.40 17.91
CA LEU A 207 -20.02 1.29 18.75
C LEU A 207 -21.17 2.13 18.18
N VAL A 208 -20.91 3.39 17.81
CA VAL A 208 -21.92 4.27 17.18
C VAL A 208 -22.39 3.70 15.85
N ASN A 209 -21.48 3.17 15.02
CA ASN A 209 -21.87 2.52 13.76
C ASN A 209 -22.73 1.28 13.99
N ARG A 210 -22.47 0.51 15.04
CA ARG A 210 -23.28 -0.64 15.42
C ARG A 210 -24.67 -0.23 15.89
N GLU A 211 -24.76 0.82 16.70
CA GLU A 211 -26.05 1.41 17.11
C GLU A 211 -26.84 1.92 15.91
N LYS A 212 -26.19 2.61 14.96
CA LYS A 212 -26.82 3.04 13.70
C LYS A 212 -27.37 1.85 12.94
N GLN A 213 -26.58 0.80 12.75
CA GLN A 213 -27.02 -0.40 12.04
C GLN A 213 -28.21 -1.08 12.73
N GLN A 214 -28.19 -1.16 14.07
CA GLN A 214 -29.31 -1.70 14.85
C GLN A 214 -30.58 -0.90 14.60
N LYS A 215 -30.52 0.44 14.69
CA LYS A 215 -31.70 1.27 14.45
C LYS A 215 -32.19 1.27 12.99
N ILE A 216 -31.29 1.13 12.01
CA ILE A 216 -31.70 0.95 10.60
C ILE A 216 -32.42 -0.39 10.44
N ASN A 217 -31.94 -1.45 11.10
CA ASN A 217 -32.56 -2.77 11.03
C ASN A 217 -33.93 -2.85 11.72
N GLU A 218 -34.23 -1.92 12.64
CA GLU A 218 -35.54 -1.78 13.28
C GLU A 218 -36.58 -1.11 12.37
N LEU A 219 -36.18 -0.56 11.22
CA LEU A 219 -37.11 0.07 10.28
C LEU A 219 -37.92 -0.98 9.51
N ASP A 220 -39.23 -0.75 9.44
CA ASP A 220 -40.14 -1.62 8.71
C ASP A 220 -39.95 -1.45 7.19
N VAL A 221 -39.62 -2.55 6.53
CA VAL A 221 -39.49 -2.62 5.06
C VAL A 221 -40.65 -3.39 4.47
N VAL A 222 -41.38 -2.74 3.55
CA VAL A 222 -42.51 -3.38 2.86
C VAL A 222 -42.04 -4.10 1.60
N VAL A 223 -42.30 -5.41 1.54
CA VAL A 223 -42.00 -6.23 0.36
C VAL A 223 -43.31 -6.78 -0.23
N PRO A 224 -43.66 -6.44 -1.48
CA PRO A 224 -44.83 -7.00 -2.13
C PRO A 224 -44.52 -8.42 -2.62
N LEU A 225 -45.29 -9.40 -2.13
CA LEU A 225 -45.18 -10.80 -2.56
C LEU A 225 -46.44 -11.21 -3.33
N ARG A 226 -46.24 -11.95 -4.42
CA ARG A 226 -47.33 -12.65 -5.11
C ARG A 226 -47.69 -13.90 -4.31
N MET A 227 -48.95 -14.31 -4.36
CA MET A 227 -49.43 -15.47 -3.60
C MET A 227 -48.62 -16.76 -3.84
N HIS A 228 -48.15 -16.97 -5.07
CA HIS A 228 -47.33 -18.14 -5.42
C HIS A 228 -45.89 -18.09 -4.89
N GLN A 229 -45.41 -16.92 -4.47
CA GLN A 229 -44.07 -16.75 -3.87
C GLN A 229 -44.07 -17.12 -2.39
N ILE A 230 -45.24 -17.22 -1.76
CA ILE A 230 -45.38 -17.56 -0.35
C ILE A 230 -45.29 -19.07 -0.19
N MET A 231 -44.11 -19.56 0.19
CA MET A 231 -43.90 -20.98 0.53
C MET A 231 -44.26 -21.30 1.98
N PHE A 232 -44.50 -20.28 2.81
CA PHE A 232 -44.89 -20.44 4.21
C PHE A 232 -46.38 -20.79 4.31
N VAL A 233 -46.67 -22.08 4.38
CA VAL A 233 -48.03 -22.63 4.45
C VAL A 233 -48.13 -23.52 5.69
N VAL A 234 -49.11 -23.25 6.56
CA VAL A 234 -49.40 -24.07 7.74
C VAL A 234 -50.81 -24.64 7.56
N ASN A 235 -50.95 -25.97 7.66
CA ASN A 235 -52.23 -26.68 7.47
C ASN A 235 -52.91 -26.43 6.10
N GLY A 236 -52.12 -26.27 5.03
CA GLY A 236 -52.65 -26.11 3.67
C GLY A 236 -53.20 -24.72 3.32
N SER A 237 -53.09 -23.74 4.23
CA SER A 237 -53.45 -22.34 3.97
C SER A 237 -52.31 -21.39 4.36
N VAL A 238 -52.25 -20.23 3.70
CA VAL A 238 -51.34 -19.13 4.12
C VAL A 238 -51.89 -18.55 5.43
N PRO A 239 -51.11 -18.59 6.53
CA PRO A 239 -51.56 -18.04 7.81
C PRO A 239 -51.80 -16.52 7.72
N SER A 240 -52.79 -16.03 8.46
CA SER A 240 -53.05 -14.59 8.59
C SER A 240 -51.95 -13.86 9.35
N ASP A 241 -51.23 -14.56 10.23
CA ASP A 241 -50.05 -14.05 10.92
C ASP A 241 -48.78 -14.62 10.27
N GLN A 242 -48.02 -13.73 9.62
CA GLN A 242 -46.75 -14.04 8.95
C GLN A 242 -45.55 -13.51 9.74
N SER A 243 -45.73 -13.05 10.99
CA SER A 243 -44.64 -12.62 11.87
C SER A 243 -43.48 -13.63 12.03
N PRO A 244 -43.71 -14.97 12.05
CA PRO A 244 -42.61 -15.93 12.11
C PRO A 244 -41.98 -16.25 10.74
N ALA A 245 -42.50 -15.69 9.64
CA ALA A 245 -42.01 -15.99 8.29
C ALA A 245 -40.80 -15.10 7.93
N LEU A 246 -39.77 -15.71 7.34
CA LEU A 246 -38.59 -15.01 6.86
C LEU A 246 -38.68 -14.81 5.34
N VAL A 247 -38.50 -13.58 4.88
CA VAL A 247 -38.41 -13.28 3.44
C VAL A 247 -36.95 -13.38 3.01
N LEU A 248 -36.66 -14.29 2.07
CA LEU A 248 -35.34 -14.51 1.51
C LEU A 248 -35.41 -14.40 0.00
N ASP A 249 -34.40 -13.78 -0.60
CA ASP A 249 -34.17 -13.91 -2.04
C ASP A 249 -33.74 -15.35 -2.35
N MET A 250 -34.36 -15.98 -3.34
CA MET A 250 -34.03 -17.34 -3.78
C MET A 250 -32.59 -17.43 -4.29
N THR A 251 -32.07 -16.36 -4.90
CA THR A 251 -30.67 -16.30 -5.35
C THR A 251 -29.72 -16.33 -4.16
N GLU A 252 -29.98 -15.53 -3.13
CA GLU A 252 -29.19 -15.52 -1.90
C GLU A 252 -29.32 -16.84 -1.12
N LEU A 253 -30.50 -17.47 -1.11
CA LEU A 253 -30.67 -18.79 -0.51
C LEU A 253 -29.80 -19.84 -1.22
N THR A 254 -29.80 -19.86 -2.56
CA THR A 254 -28.93 -20.78 -3.32
C THR A 254 -27.45 -20.50 -3.08
N ARG A 255 -27.05 -19.22 -3.06
CA ARG A 255 -25.68 -18.80 -2.74
C ARG A 255 -25.27 -19.24 -1.34
N LEU A 256 -26.13 -19.11 -0.34
CA LEU A 256 -25.86 -19.54 1.03
C LEU A 256 -25.72 -21.07 1.11
N GLN A 257 -26.58 -21.81 0.41
CA GLN A 257 -26.49 -23.27 0.33
C GLN A 257 -25.16 -23.72 -0.32
N ASP A 258 -24.73 -23.06 -1.39
CA ASP A 258 -23.45 -23.37 -2.02
C ASP A 258 -22.26 -22.92 -1.16
N ARG A 259 -22.38 -21.80 -0.45
CA ARG A 259 -21.36 -21.37 0.51
C ARG A 259 -21.22 -22.36 1.67
N ILE A 260 -22.30 -22.98 2.13
CA ILE A 260 -22.24 -24.03 3.15
C ILE A 260 -21.44 -25.22 2.65
N LYS A 261 -21.62 -25.64 1.39
CA LYS A 261 -20.82 -26.73 0.80
C LYS A 261 -19.34 -26.34 0.71
N GLN A 262 -19.04 -25.14 0.24
CA GLN A 262 -17.66 -24.62 0.21
C GLN A 262 -17.02 -24.59 1.60
N LEU A 263 -17.74 -24.12 2.61
CA LEU A 263 -17.26 -24.10 3.99
C LEU A 263 -17.01 -25.51 4.55
N GLN A 264 -17.80 -26.50 4.15
CA GLN A 264 -17.56 -27.89 4.51
C GLN A 264 -16.26 -28.42 3.88
N GLU A 265 -16.01 -28.09 2.61
CA GLU A 265 -14.76 -28.41 1.91
C GLU A 265 -13.56 -27.70 2.55
N GLU A 266 -13.64 -26.38 2.77
CA GLU A 266 -12.61 -25.58 3.45
C GLU A 266 -12.31 -26.16 4.85
N LYS A 267 -13.35 -26.52 5.61
CA LYS A 267 -13.19 -27.15 6.94
C LYS A 267 -12.50 -28.50 6.86
N SER A 268 -12.74 -29.30 5.81
CA SER A 268 -12.06 -30.58 5.61
C SER A 268 -10.57 -30.38 5.29
N GLN A 269 -10.25 -29.47 4.37
CA GLN A 269 -8.87 -29.12 4.02
C GLN A 269 -8.10 -28.56 5.22
N GLN A 270 -8.72 -27.69 6.00
CA GLN A 270 -8.12 -27.13 7.23
C GLN A 270 -7.80 -28.23 8.24
N LYS A 271 -8.66 -29.26 8.36
CA LYS A 271 -8.42 -30.40 9.24
C LYS A 271 -7.25 -31.25 8.77
N ASP A 272 -7.13 -31.49 7.47
CA ASP A 272 -6.03 -32.27 6.91
C ASP A 272 -4.68 -31.55 7.12
N LEU A 273 -4.64 -30.24 6.85
CA LEU A 273 -3.47 -29.40 7.15
C LEU A 273 -3.11 -29.43 8.64
N TYR A 274 -4.11 -29.37 9.53
CA TYR A 274 -3.88 -29.47 10.97
C TYR A 274 -3.29 -30.83 11.36
N ILE A 275 -3.80 -31.92 10.80
CA ILE A 275 -3.30 -33.27 11.04
C ILE A 275 -1.85 -33.39 10.58
N ASP A 276 -1.50 -32.86 9.40
CA ASP A 276 -0.15 -32.92 8.88
C ASP A 276 0.83 -32.04 9.66
N ALA A 277 0.43 -30.82 10.05
CA ALA A 277 1.20 -29.97 10.95
C ALA A 277 1.43 -30.64 12.31
N ARG A 278 0.41 -31.34 12.84
CA ARG A 278 0.52 -32.12 14.08
C ARG A 278 1.53 -33.26 13.93
N LYS A 279 1.49 -34.01 12.82
CA LYS A 279 2.47 -35.08 12.54
C LYS A 279 3.90 -34.52 12.47
N GLN A 280 4.10 -33.41 11.76
CA GLN A 280 5.40 -32.74 11.67
C GLN A 280 5.89 -32.27 13.05
N TYR A 281 5.01 -31.67 13.85
CA TYR A 281 5.34 -31.22 15.20
C TYR A 281 5.79 -32.39 16.09
N VAL A 282 5.09 -33.52 16.03
CA VAL A 282 5.45 -34.72 16.80
C VAL A 282 6.79 -35.29 16.31
N GLY A 283 7.00 -35.36 14.99
CA GLY A 283 8.27 -35.78 14.39
C GLY A 283 9.44 -34.92 14.85
N LEU A 284 9.35 -33.59 14.68
CA LEU A 284 10.36 -32.63 15.12
C LEU A 284 10.62 -32.71 16.64
N THR A 285 9.59 -32.99 17.43
CA THR A 285 9.74 -33.16 18.87
C THR A 285 10.55 -34.41 19.22
N HIS A 286 10.35 -35.50 18.48
CA HIS A 286 11.14 -36.73 18.63
C HIS A 286 12.58 -36.51 18.15
N ASP A 287 12.76 -35.95 16.95
CA ASP A 287 14.08 -35.63 16.39
C ASP A 287 14.88 -34.71 17.32
N ARG A 288 14.23 -33.71 17.93
CA ARG A 288 14.88 -32.83 18.91
C ARG A 288 15.36 -33.61 20.14
N LYS A 289 14.60 -34.60 20.61
CA LYS A 289 15.01 -35.45 21.74
C LYS A 289 16.17 -36.34 21.34
N ASP A 290 16.11 -36.97 20.17
CA ASP A 290 17.17 -37.85 19.67
C ASP A 290 18.47 -37.09 19.42
N MET A 291 18.39 -35.89 18.85
CA MET A 291 19.54 -35.00 18.68
C MET A 291 20.11 -34.58 20.03
N LYS A 292 19.26 -34.28 21.03
CA LYS A 292 19.73 -33.96 22.38
C LYS A 292 20.48 -35.13 23.01
N VAL A 293 19.96 -36.35 22.91
CA VAL A 293 20.64 -37.56 23.40
C VAL A 293 21.96 -37.78 22.67
N LYS A 294 22.00 -37.60 21.34
CA LYS A 294 23.25 -37.67 20.57
C LYS A 294 24.27 -36.63 21.01
N ILE A 295 23.84 -35.38 21.24
CA ILE A 295 24.71 -34.31 21.75
C ILE A 295 25.29 -34.72 23.10
N GLU A 296 24.46 -35.18 24.05
CA GLU A 296 24.93 -35.62 25.37
C GLU A 296 25.93 -36.80 25.29
N VAL A 297 25.71 -37.76 24.38
CA VAL A 297 26.65 -38.86 24.14
C VAL A 297 27.97 -38.35 23.56
N LEU A 298 27.91 -37.46 22.56
CA LEU A 298 29.10 -36.89 21.94
C LEU A 298 29.88 -35.99 22.91
N GLU A 299 29.19 -35.21 23.75
CA GLU A 299 29.82 -34.40 24.80
C GLU A 299 30.56 -35.29 25.81
N LYS A 300 29.95 -36.40 26.25
CA LYS A 300 30.63 -37.38 27.11
C LYS A 300 31.84 -38.01 26.44
N GLN A 301 31.71 -38.43 25.18
CA GLN A 301 32.83 -38.99 24.42
C GLN A 301 33.95 -37.97 24.24
N CYS A 302 33.63 -36.72 23.93
CA CYS A 302 34.60 -35.62 23.85
C CYS A 302 35.29 -35.41 25.20
N HIS A 303 34.53 -35.37 26.30
CA HIS A 303 35.07 -35.23 27.64
C HIS A 303 36.02 -36.38 28.01
N GLU A 304 35.61 -37.63 27.82
CA GLU A 304 36.43 -38.81 28.08
C GLU A 304 37.72 -38.81 27.25
N LEU A 305 37.64 -38.48 25.95
CA LEU A 305 38.80 -38.38 25.08
C LEU A 305 39.74 -37.25 25.49
N MET A 306 39.20 -36.11 25.92
CA MET A 306 40.00 -34.99 26.42
C MET A 306 40.72 -35.36 27.72
N MET A 307 40.03 -36.01 28.66
CA MET A 307 40.61 -36.50 29.91
C MET A 307 41.68 -37.58 29.66
N MET A 308 41.44 -38.53 28.76
CA MET A 308 42.41 -39.58 28.40
C MET A 308 43.68 -39.01 27.75
N LYS A 309 43.55 -38.04 26.83
CA LYS A 309 44.68 -37.52 26.06
C LYS A 309 45.43 -36.38 26.76
N PHE A 310 44.74 -35.54 27.51
CA PHE A 310 45.31 -34.30 28.06
C PHE A 310 45.25 -34.23 29.59
N GLY A 311 44.55 -35.15 30.27
CA GLY A 311 44.43 -35.18 31.73
C GLY A 311 43.63 -34.03 32.36
N ARG A 312 43.06 -33.15 31.52
CA ARG A 312 42.24 -32.00 31.89
C ARG A 312 41.26 -31.70 30.76
N GLU A 313 40.14 -31.05 31.05
CA GLU A 313 39.29 -30.48 30.00
C GLU A 313 40.05 -29.37 29.28
N VAL A 314 40.03 -29.43 27.95
CA VAL A 314 40.74 -28.49 27.09
C VAL A 314 39.70 -27.79 26.24
N ASP A 315 39.62 -26.47 26.35
CA ASP A 315 38.76 -25.66 25.48
C ASP A 315 39.26 -25.75 24.03
N LEU A 316 38.58 -26.56 23.24
CA LEU A 316 38.91 -26.82 21.84
C LEU A 316 38.72 -25.56 20.97
N GLU A 317 37.84 -24.64 21.35
CA GLU A 317 37.55 -23.41 20.60
C GLU A 317 38.71 -22.39 20.75
N ALA A 318 39.28 -22.30 21.95
CA ALA A 318 40.48 -21.52 22.25
C ALA A 318 41.76 -22.11 21.65
N LEU A 319 41.85 -23.44 21.50
CA LEU A 319 43.00 -24.10 20.84
C LEU A 319 42.90 -24.14 19.31
N GLN A 320 41.69 -24.21 18.75
CA GLN A 320 41.45 -24.16 17.31
C GLN A 320 41.71 -22.80 16.68
N THR A 321 41.68 -21.72 17.46
CA THR A 321 42.12 -20.39 17.00
C THR A 321 43.65 -20.24 16.95
N LEU A 322 44.40 -21.14 17.59
CA LEU A 322 45.88 -21.09 17.69
C LEU A 322 46.60 -22.09 16.77
N SER A 323 45.95 -23.18 16.35
CA SER A 323 46.54 -24.21 15.48
C SER A 323 46.16 -24.01 14.01
N GLY A 324 47.11 -23.58 13.17
CA GLY A 324 46.97 -23.43 11.72
C GLY A 324 46.64 -24.74 11.01
N ASN A 325 45.36 -25.09 10.96
CA ASN A 325 44.87 -26.34 10.39
C ASN A 325 44.45 -26.10 8.93
N ARG A 326 45.27 -26.52 7.96
CA ARG A 326 45.08 -26.28 6.52
C ARG A 326 43.68 -26.65 5.98
N ARG A 327 43.09 -27.75 6.47
CA ARG A 327 41.74 -28.19 6.07
C ARG A 327 40.63 -27.24 6.56
N LEU A 328 40.87 -26.51 7.65
CA LEU A 328 39.96 -25.47 8.14
C LEU A 328 40.10 -24.19 7.31
N GLU A 329 41.31 -23.82 6.88
CA GLU A 329 41.54 -22.74 5.91
C GLU A 329 40.78 -23.03 4.60
N GLU A 330 40.86 -24.26 4.11
CA GLU A 330 40.13 -24.74 2.93
C GLU A 330 38.61 -24.66 3.13
N LEU A 331 38.08 -25.09 4.29
CA LEU A 331 36.65 -24.96 4.61
C LEU A 331 36.20 -23.50 4.81
N LYS A 332 37.05 -22.64 5.38
CA LYS A 332 36.79 -21.19 5.50
C LYS A 332 36.73 -20.53 4.12
N GLN A 333 37.63 -20.89 3.21
CA GLN A 333 37.58 -20.44 1.81
C GLN A 333 36.32 -20.96 1.10
N GLU A 334 35.96 -22.23 1.29
CA GLU A 334 34.76 -22.80 0.69
C GLU A 334 33.48 -22.14 1.21
N LYS A 335 33.44 -21.82 2.52
CA LYS A 335 32.38 -21.01 3.13
C LYS A 335 32.28 -19.63 2.49
N LEU A 336 33.41 -18.91 2.37
CA LEU A 336 33.44 -17.58 1.76
C LEU A 336 32.96 -17.62 0.30
N LEU A 337 33.31 -18.66 -0.46
CA LEU A 337 32.85 -18.84 -1.84
C LEU A 337 31.33 -19.08 -1.91
N ARG A 338 30.79 -19.90 -1.01
CA ARG A 338 29.33 -20.12 -0.91
C ARG A 338 28.59 -18.86 -0.47
N GLU A 339 29.11 -18.14 0.52
CA GLU A 339 28.56 -16.85 0.95
C GLU A 339 28.59 -15.82 -0.19
N ALA A 340 29.66 -15.77 -0.99
CA ALA A 340 29.73 -14.92 -2.17
C ALA A 340 28.74 -15.34 -3.27
N ALA A 341 28.47 -16.63 -3.42
CA ALA A 341 27.44 -17.13 -4.35
C ALA A 341 26.04 -16.72 -3.89
N TYR A 342 25.70 -16.95 -2.61
CA TYR A 342 24.43 -16.52 -2.04
C TYR A 342 24.27 -14.99 -2.07
N ALA A 343 25.33 -14.23 -1.82
CA ALA A 343 25.29 -12.77 -1.95
C ALA A 343 24.99 -12.31 -3.38
N LYS A 344 25.46 -13.05 -4.41
CA LYS A 344 25.09 -12.78 -5.80
C LYS A 344 23.63 -13.12 -6.09
N GLU A 345 23.12 -14.22 -5.55
CA GLU A 345 21.70 -14.59 -5.69
C GLU A 345 20.79 -13.57 -5.01
N ILE A 346 21.13 -13.13 -3.79
CA ILE A 346 20.39 -12.07 -3.08
C ILE A 346 20.35 -10.79 -3.92
N LYS A 347 21.49 -10.35 -4.46
CA LYS A 347 21.54 -9.18 -5.36
C LYS A 347 20.67 -9.33 -6.61
N GLN A 348 20.57 -10.53 -7.18
CA GLN A 348 19.68 -10.79 -8.32
C GLN A 348 18.20 -10.72 -7.92
N TRP A 349 17.86 -11.22 -6.73
CA TRP A 349 16.50 -11.11 -6.20
C TRP A 349 16.14 -9.67 -5.86
N ASP A 350 17.04 -8.92 -5.23
CA ASP A 350 16.84 -7.50 -4.94
C ASP A 350 16.60 -6.70 -6.22
N ALA A 351 17.39 -6.96 -7.28
CA ALA A 351 17.18 -6.32 -8.58
C ALA A 351 15.81 -6.64 -9.20
N LYS A 352 15.32 -7.89 -9.08
CA LYS A 352 13.97 -8.27 -9.54
C LYS A 352 12.87 -7.61 -8.71
N VAL A 353 13.10 -7.43 -7.41
CA VAL A 353 12.16 -6.75 -6.51
C VAL A 353 12.07 -5.27 -6.87
N GLU A 354 13.19 -4.60 -7.09
CA GLU A 354 13.20 -3.19 -7.55
C GLU A 354 12.53 -3.03 -8.91
N GLU A 355 12.82 -3.92 -9.88
CA GLU A 355 12.14 -3.88 -11.17
C GLU A 355 10.61 -4.07 -11.04
N ALA A 356 10.16 -4.95 -10.14
CA ALA A 356 8.75 -5.14 -9.87
C ALA A 356 8.11 -3.92 -9.18
N ARG A 357 8.84 -3.25 -8.27
CA ARG A 357 8.42 -2.01 -7.61
C ARG A 357 8.30 -0.86 -8.60
N ASP A 358 9.26 -0.71 -9.51
CA ASP A 358 9.22 0.31 -10.57
C ASP A 358 8.03 0.10 -11.50
N ARG A 359 7.76 -1.15 -11.92
CA ARG A 359 6.57 -1.47 -12.73
C ARG A 359 5.27 -1.13 -12.00
N LEU A 360 5.17 -1.40 -10.70
CA LEU A 360 4.01 -1.05 -9.89
C LEU A 360 3.84 0.48 -9.78
N MET A 361 4.94 1.20 -9.57
CA MET A 361 4.95 2.67 -9.50
C MET A 361 4.48 3.28 -10.83
N GLU A 362 4.98 2.78 -11.96
CA GLU A 362 4.60 3.20 -13.31
C GLU A 362 3.09 3.02 -13.55
N VAL A 363 2.55 1.84 -13.24
CA VAL A 363 1.11 1.56 -13.38
C VAL A 363 0.27 2.44 -12.46
N THR A 364 0.72 2.66 -11.22
CA THR A 364 0.03 3.52 -10.25
C THR A 364 0.00 4.97 -10.72
N ARG A 365 1.11 5.47 -11.27
CA ARG A 365 1.20 6.80 -11.88
C ARG A 365 0.24 6.93 -13.05
N CYS A 366 0.28 6.01 -14.01
CA CYS A 366 -0.63 6.03 -15.17
C CYS A 366 -2.10 5.94 -14.74
N ASN A 367 -2.44 5.13 -13.73
CA ASN A 367 -3.79 5.09 -13.20
C ASN A 367 -4.21 6.42 -12.57
N THR A 368 -3.33 7.04 -11.78
CA THR A 368 -3.57 8.34 -11.15
C THR A 368 -3.81 9.43 -12.21
N GLU A 369 -2.98 9.46 -13.27
CA GLU A 369 -3.15 10.38 -14.40
C GLU A 369 -4.48 10.16 -15.14
N ARG A 370 -4.89 8.90 -15.35
CA ARG A 370 -6.19 8.59 -15.97
C ARG A 370 -7.35 9.01 -15.10
N VAL A 371 -7.27 8.82 -13.79
CA VAL A 371 -8.27 9.28 -12.83
C VAL A 371 -8.36 10.82 -12.84
N LEU A 372 -7.22 11.51 -12.84
CA LEU A 372 -7.19 12.98 -12.95
C LEU A 372 -7.82 13.47 -14.26
N CYS A 373 -7.50 12.84 -15.39
CA CYS A 373 -8.13 13.15 -16.67
C CYS A 373 -9.65 12.92 -16.63
N MET A 374 -10.10 11.79 -16.07
CA MET A 374 -11.52 11.49 -15.89
C MET A 374 -12.23 12.55 -15.04
N THR A 375 -11.66 12.94 -13.90
CA THR A 375 -12.25 13.96 -13.03
C THR A 375 -12.37 15.31 -13.75
N THR A 376 -11.34 15.70 -14.51
CA THR A 376 -11.36 16.93 -15.31
C THR A 376 -12.47 16.90 -16.36
N LEU A 377 -12.64 15.78 -17.07
CA LEU A 377 -13.72 15.61 -18.04
C LEU A 377 -15.11 15.60 -17.39
N MET A 378 -15.25 14.99 -16.22
CA MET A 378 -16.51 15.01 -15.46
C MET A 378 -16.89 16.43 -15.04
N ASP A 379 -15.92 17.24 -14.60
CA ASP A 379 -16.18 18.63 -14.23
C ASP A 379 -16.55 19.49 -15.44
N GLN A 380 -15.88 19.28 -16.58
CA GLN A 380 -16.26 19.92 -17.84
C GLN A 380 -17.67 19.51 -18.28
N ASN A 381 -18.03 18.24 -18.15
CA ASN A 381 -19.37 17.76 -18.50
C ASN A 381 -20.44 18.37 -17.59
N ARG A 382 -20.20 18.41 -16.28
CA ARG A 382 -21.09 19.06 -15.30
C ARG A 382 -21.25 20.56 -15.58
N GLU A 383 -20.19 21.25 -16.01
CA GLU A 383 -20.25 22.66 -16.38
C GLU A 383 -21.07 22.88 -17.66
N LEU A 384 -20.90 22.01 -18.67
CA LEU A 384 -21.70 22.05 -19.89
C LEU A 384 -23.17 21.75 -19.61
N GLU A 385 -23.48 20.75 -18.79
CA GLU A 385 -24.85 20.45 -18.34
C GLU A 385 -25.46 21.64 -17.60
N ARG A 386 -24.72 22.29 -16.70
CA ARG A 386 -25.16 23.52 -16.02
C ARG A 386 -25.46 24.64 -17.03
N LYS A 387 -24.61 24.85 -18.02
CA LYS A 387 -24.82 25.85 -19.10
C LYS A 387 -26.04 25.52 -19.96
N ILE A 388 -26.22 24.25 -20.33
CA ILE A 388 -27.38 23.79 -21.11
C ILE A 388 -28.66 23.98 -20.29
N ASN A 389 -28.69 23.55 -19.03
CA ASN A 389 -29.83 23.71 -18.13
C ASN A 389 -30.17 25.19 -17.90
N ALA A 390 -29.17 26.05 -17.73
CA ALA A 390 -29.37 27.50 -17.63
C ALA A 390 -29.92 28.09 -18.94
N SER A 391 -29.44 27.65 -20.10
CA SER A 391 -29.93 28.06 -21.41
C SER A 391 -31.37 27.58 -21.68
N GLN A 392 -31.69 26.35 -21.30
CA GLN A 392 -33.05 25.79 -21.38
C GLN A 392 -34.02 26.52 -20.46
N ARG A 393 -33.62 26.87 -19.23
CA ARG A 393 -34.42 27.71 -18.33
C ARG A 393 -34.63 29.13 -18.89
N LYS A 394 -33.64 29.69 -19.59
CA LYS A 394 -33.75 31.00 -20.26
C LYS A 394 -34.59 30.97 -21.54
N MET A 395 -34.64 29.84 -22.26
CA MET A 395 -35.47 29.63 -23.45
C MET A 395 -36.88 29.07 -23.15
N GLY A 396 -37.13 28.65 -21.91
CA GLY A 396 -38.40 28.12 -21.45
C GLY A 396 -39.49 29.19 -21.46
N ASN A 397 -40.20 29.29 -22.60
CA ASN A 397 -41.62 29.69 -22.76
C ASN A 397 -41.93 30.30 -24.14
N LYS A 398 -40.98 30.43 -25.08
CA LYS A 398 -41.24 31.08 -26.40
C LYS A 398 -40.93 30.24 -27.65
N SER A 399 -40.71 28.93 -27.51
CA SER A 399 -40.29 28.09 -28.67
C SER A 399 -40.92 26.70 -28.74
N GLN A 400 -41.81 26.32 -27.83
CA GLN A 400 -42.28 24.95 -27.76
C GLN A 400 -43.35 24.58 -28.79
N ASP A 401 -44.18 25.54 -29.22
CA ASP A 401 -45.31 25.23 -30.10
C ASP A 401 -45.01 25.42 -31.59
N TYR A 402 -44.23 26.44 -31.98
CA TYR A 402 -43.88 26.68 -33.39
C TYR A 402 -42.81 25.71 -33.91
N ARG A 403 -41.89 25.23 -33.06
CA ARG A 403 -40.86 24.25 -33.45
C ARG A 403 -41.42 22.83 -33.56
N ARG A 404 -42.33 22.40 -32.67
CA ARG A 404 -42.88 21.02 -32.69
C ARG A 404 -43.56 20.65 -34.01
N GLY A 405 -44.28 21.57 -34.65
CA GLY A 405 -45.00 21.30 -35.90
C GLY A 405 -44.11 21.25 -37.14
N VAL A 406 -43.17 22.20 -37.28
CA VAL A 406 -42.22 22.24 -38.41
C VAL A 406 -41.19 21.11 -38.29
N ASP A 407 -40.70 20.86 -37.06
CA ASP A 407 -39.76 19.76 -36.81
C ASP A 407 -40.44 18.40 -37.02
N GLN A 408 -41.74 18.21 -36.69
CA GLN A 408 -42.38 16.91 -36.90
C GLN A 408 -42.52 16.51 -38.37
N ALA A 409 -42.91 17.44 -39.24
CA ALA A 409 -43.02 17.16 -40.67
C ALA A 409 -41.64 16.91 -41.29
N GLU A 410 -40.63 17.68 -40.89
CA GLU A 410 -39.26 17.51 -41.34
C GLU A 410 -38.60 16.24 -40.76
N ILE A 411 -38.89 15.88 -39.51
CA ILE A 411 -38.50 14.61 -38.88
C ILE A 411 -39.15 13.44 -39.62
N GLN A 412 -40.43 13.51 -39.97
CA GLN A 412 -41.08 12.45 -40.74
C GLN A 412 -40.45 12.30 -42.13
N ARG A 413 -40.15 13.41 -42.80
CA ARG A 413 -39.43 13.41 -44.09
C ARG A 413 -38.03 12.80 -43.95
N LEU A 414 -37.28 13.16 -42.91
CA LEU A 414 -35.95 12.62 -42.63
C LEU A 414 -36.02 11.14 -42.24
N GLN A 415 -37.02 10.71 -41.47
CA GLN A 415 -37.26 9.30 -41.16
C GLN A 415 -37.59 8.48 -42.41
N GLN A 416 -38.39 9.04 -43.33
CA GLN A 416 -38.65 8.41 -44.62
C GLN A 416 -37.39 8.32 -45.48
N LEU A 417 -36.57 9.39 -45.48
CA LEU A 417 -35.28 9.41 -46.19
C LEU A 417 -34.30 8.38 -45.61
N VAL A 418 -34.19 8.28 -44.29
CA VAL A 418 -33.35 7.28 -43.62
C VAL A 418 -33.84 5.87 -43.93
N LYS A 419 -35.16 5.62 -43.99
CA LYS A 419 -35.71 4.32 -44.43
C LYS A 419 -35.36 4.01 -45.88
N THR A 420 -35.44 4.99 -46.78
CA THR A 420 -35.06 4.75 -48.19
C THR A 420 -33.56 4.53 -48.32
N GLN A 421 -32.73 5.30 -47.62
CA GLN A 421 -31.28 5.14 -47.63
C GLN A 421 -30.83 3.84 -46.97
N SER A 422 -31.49 3.37 -45.90
CA SER A 422 -31.18 2.09 -45.28
C SER A 422 -31.54 0.92 -46.20
N GLN A 423 -32.68 0.99 -46.89
CA GLN A 423 -33.06 0.02 -47.92
C GLN A 423 -32.07 0.01 -49.09
N GLN A 424 -31.64 1.17 -49.56
CA GLN A 424 -30.59 1.29 -50.58
C GLN A 424 -29.26 0.70 -50.10
N ALA A 425 -28.86 0.98 -48.86
CA ALA A 425 -27.66 0.42 -48.26
C ALA A 425 -27.75 -1.11 -48.10
N GLU A 426 -28.92 -1.65 -47.79
CA GLU A 426 -29.15 -3.10 -47.77
C GLU A 426 -29.08 -3.73 -49.16
N VAL A 427 -29.66 -3.09 -50.18
CA VAL A 427 -29.56 -3.54 -51.58
C VAL A 427 -28.10 -3.56 -52.01
N LEU A 428 -27.35 -2.49 -51.74
CA LEU A 428 -25.92 -2.41 -52.03
C LEU A 428 -25.12 -3.46 -51.23
N ARG A 429 -25.44 -3.71 -49.95
CA ARG A 429 -24.79 -4.79 -49.17
C ARG A 429 -25.10 -6.18 -49.74
N ARG A 430 -26.32 -6.41 -50.24
CA ARG A 430 -26.70 -7.68 -50.91
C ARG A 430 -25.99 -7.82 -52.25
N GLU A 431 -25.89 -6.74 -53.02
CA GLU A 431 -25.14 -6.68 -54.28
C GLU A 431 -23.65 -6.91 -54.06
N ILE A 432 -23.03 -6.25 -53.08
CA ILE A 432 -21.64 -6.52 -52.66
C ILE A 432 -21.50 -7.98 -52.21
N GLY A 433 -22.48 -8.52 -51.48
CA GLY A 433 -22.50 -9.94 -51.10
C GLY A 433 -22.58 -10.91 -52.28
N LEU A 434 -23.31 -10.55 -53.34
CA LEU A 434 -23.43 -11.31 -54.59
C LEU A 434 -22.17 -11.20 -55.44
N LEU A 435 -21.59 -10.01 -55.56
CA LEU A 435 -20.35 -9.73 -56.29
C LEU A 435 -19.10 -10.30 -55.59
N SER A 436 -19.11 -10.41 -54.26
CA SER A 436 -18.00 -10.94 -53.46
C SER A 436 -17.99 -12.48 -53.40
N ARG A 437 -19.08 -13.16 -53.80
CA ARG A 437 -19.10 -14.61 -54.00
C ARG A 437 -18.72 -14.93 -55.45
N LYS A 438 -17.64 -15.70 -55.65
CA LYS A 438 -17.22 -16.16 -56.99
C LYS A 438 -18.34 -17.03 -57.61
N GLY A 439 -19.10 -16.48 -58.56
CA GLY A 439 -20.05 -17.24 -59.39
C GLY A 439 -21.40 -16.59 -59.75
N GLY A 440 -21.68 -15.33 -59.38
CA GLY A 440 -22.94 -14.67 -59.75
C GLY A 440 -22.91 -13.94 -61.11
N HIS A 441 -23.73 -14.35 -62.08
CA HIS A 441 -23.94 -13.63 -63.34
C HIS A 441 -24.61 -12.26 -63.10
N VAL A 442 -24.04 -11.21 -63.70
CA VAL A 442 -24.51 -9.81 -63.59
C VAL A 442 -25.43 -9.48 -64.78
N LEU A 443 -26.68 -9.10 -64.50
CA LEU A 443 -27.52 -8.37 -65.46
C LEU A 443 -27.17 -6.87 -65.44
N PRO A 444 -27.30 -6.13 -66.56
CA PRO A 444 -26.84 -4.75 -66.67
C PRO A 444 -27.56 -3.80 -65.68
N PRO A 445 -26.88 -2.74 -65.18
CA PRO A 445 -27.45 -1.86 -64.15
C PRO A 445 -28.62 -1.06 -64.71
N ALA A 446 -29.79 -1.14 -64.07
CA ALA A 446 -30.85 -0.16 -64.28
C ALA A 446 -30.36 1.19 -63.71
N GLN A 447 -30.25 2.19 -64.60
CA GLN A 447 -29.82 3.55 -64.26
C GLN A 447 -30.77 4.19 -63.23
N ALA A 448 -30.45 4.09 -61.95
CA ALA A 448 -31.05 4.93 -60.92
C ALA A 448 -30.29 6.25 -60.88
N ARG A 449 -30.84 7.31 -61.49
CA ARG A 449 -30.33 8.68 -61.36
C ARG A 449 -30.38 9.10 -59.90
N LEU A 450 -29.22 9.35 -59.31
CA LEU A 450 -29.11 10.01 -58.00
C LEU A 450 -29.63 11.45 -58.11
N PRO A 451 -30.48 11.94 -57.18
CA PRO A 451 -30.83 13.35 -57.13
C PRO A 451 -29.60 14.21 -56.72
N PRO A 452 -29.53 15.48 -57.14
CA PRO A 452 -28.37 16.34 -56.85
C PRO A 452 -28.27 16.65 -55.36
N ILE A 453 -27.07 16.50 -54.82
CA ILE A 453 -26.73 16.96 -53.47
C ILE A 453 -26.69 18.49 -53.51
N THR A 454 -27.65 19.16 -52.86
CA THR A 454 -27.57 20.60 -52.60
C THR A 454 -26.47 20.87 -51.56
N PRO A 455 -25.56 21.85 -51.80
CA PRO A 455 -24.51 22.19 -50.84
C PRO A 455 -25.09 22.80 -49.55
N LEU A 456 -24.60 22.34 -48.39
CA LEU A 456 -24.86 22.99 -47.10
C LEU A 456 -24.26 24.41 -47.09
N PRO A 457 -24.93 25.42 -46.50
CA PRO A 457 -24.35 26.74 -46.34
C PRO A 457 -23.29 26.73 -45.21
N ASN A 458 -22.10 27.23 -45.53
CA ASN A 458 -21.01 27.49 -44.58
C ASN A 458 -21.43 28.55 -43.53
N PRO A 459 -21.14 28.35 -42.23
CA PRO A 459 -21.13 29.43 -41.27
C PRO A 459 -19.76 30.12 -41.28
N THR A 460 -19.75 31.37 -41.74
CA THR A 460 -18.66 32.32 -41.60
C THR A 460 -18.43 32.70 -40.12
N GLY A 461 -17.23 32.38 -39.63
CA GLY A 461 -16.36 33.26 -38.86
C GLY A 461 -16.79 33.76 -37.47
N ARG A 462 -16.02 33.37 -36.45
CA ARG A 462 -15.36 34.36 -35.56
C ARG A 462 -14.09 33.78 -34.94
N THR A 463 -13.00 34.48 -35.23
CA THR A 463 -11.64 34.36 -34.73
C THR A 463 -11.53 34.56 -33.21
N LYS A 464 -10.58 33.86 -32.58
CA LYS A 464 -9.55 34.45 -31.68
C LYS A 464 -8.52 33.40 -31.23
N THR A 465 -7.30 33.56 -31.77
CA THR A 465 -5.98 33.51 -31.12
C THR A 465 -5.74 32.55 -29.93
N SER A 466 -4.80 31.60 -30.07
CA SER A 466 -3.70 31.40 -29.10
C SER A 466 -2.62 30.45 -29.65
N THR A 467 -1.45 31.04 -29.88
CA THR A 467 -0.09 30.60 -29.51
C THR A 467 0.41 29.18 -29.85
N GLN A 468 1.44 29.17 -30.70
CA GLN A 468 2.31 28.06 -31.06
C GLN A 468 3.22 27.62 -29.90
N GLY A 469 3.53 26.33 -29.83
CA GLY A 469 4.64 25.72 -29.09
C GLY A 469 4.80 24.24 -29.49
N PRO A 470 6.02 23.72 -29.71
CA PRO A 470 6.28 22.72 -30.76
C PRO A 470 6.13 21.27 -30.31
N GLY A 471 5.49 20.44 -31.15
CA GLY A 471 5.48 18.99 -31.03
C GLY A 471 6.79 18.37 -31.51
N ARG A 472 7.43 17.56 -30.66
CA ARG A 472 8.45 16.58 -31.04
C ARG A 472 7.77 15.30 -31.56
N PRO A 473 8.41 14.54 -32.47
CA PRO A 473 7.77 13.43 -33.17
C PRO A 473 7.73 12.14 -32.33
N LEU A 474 6.65 11.38 -32.48
CA LEU A 474 6.54 9.99 -32.01
C LEU A 474 7.61 9.12 -32.69
N SER A 475 8.53 8.57 -31.90
CA SER A 475 9.35 7.43 -32.26
C SER A 475 8.50 6.16 -32.28
N GLN A 476 8.53 5.45 -33.41
CA GLN A 476 7.99 4.10 -33.57
C GLN A 476 8.67 3.14 -32.57
N VAL A 477 7.87 2.48 -31.75
CA VAL A 477 8.32 1.34 -30.93
C VAL A 477 8.34 0.10 -31.81
N LYS A 478 9.56 -0.37 -32.08
CA LYS A 478 9.87 -1.64 -32.74
C LYS A 478 9.71 -2.76 -31.70
N ALA A 479 8.83 -3.72 -31.95
CA ALA A 479 8.74 -4.96 -31.16
C ALA A 479 9.99 -5.84 -31.41
N PRO A 480 10.52 -6.54 -30.40
CA PRO A 480 11.59 -7.51 -30.63
C PRO A 480 11.00 -8.90 -30.94
N ASP A 481 11.38 -9.44 -32.10
CA ASP A 481 11.24 -10.84 -32.46
C ASP A 481 12.03 -11.72 -31.47
N SER A 482 11.36 -12.70 -30.88
CA SER A 482 12.00 -13.80 -30.15
C SER A 482 11.78 -15.11 -30.89
N SER A 483 12.61 -15.36 -31.89
CA SER A 483 12.78 -16.68 -32.49
C SER A 483 13.90 -17.42 -31.75
N ARG A 484 13.55 -18.30 -30.82
CA ARG A 484 14.45 -19.35 -30.32
C ARG A 484 14.29 -20.58 -31.22
N GLN A 485 15.25 -20.79 -32.10
CA GLN A 485 15.59 -22.10 -32.66
C GLN A 485 16.81 -22.63 -31.90
N GLY A 486 16.76 -23.90 -31.52
CA GLY A 486 17.83 -24.59 -30.82
C GLY A 486 17.37 -25.96 -30.33
N VAL A 487 17.16 -26.87 -31.28
CA VAL A 487 17.11 -28.31 -31.04
C VAL A 487 18.25 -28.92 -31.85
N ASN A 488 19.06 -29.71 -31.13
CA ASN A 488 20.25 -30.50 -31.47
C ASN A 488 21.57 -29.92 -30.97
#